data_AF-A0A4P5XAH7-F1
#
_entry.id   AF-A0A4P5XAH7-F1
#
_cell.length_a   1.000
_cell.length_b   1.000
_cell.length_c   1.000
_cell.angle_alpha   90.00
_cell.angle_beta   90.00
_cell.angle_gamma   90.00
#
_symmetry.space_group_name_H-M   'P 1'
#
loop_
_entity.id
_entity.type
_entity.pdbx_description
1 polymer ?
#
loop_
_entity_poly.entity_id
_entity_poly.type
_entity_poly.pdbx_seq_one_letter_code
_entity_poly.pdbx_strand_id
1 'polypeptide(L)'
;MVPPGLKNLLLFAGPKEVGHKPALIVAISAARGGSYPVNELRTSGYKNSRLVYIPEHVLVQDVADVLVGEKPASDRDAWLRRRIEFADRILLEYAKALAPIRSSGLTEHADFPYGM
;
A
#
# COMPACT_ATOMS: atom_id res chain seq x y z
N MET A 1 1.17 8.84 -12.46
CA MET A 1 -0.22 8.83 -11.97
C MET A 1 -0.58 7.40 -11.61
N VAL A 2 -1.49 7.21 -10.66
CA VAL A 2 -2.05 5.89 -10.32
C VAL A 2 -2.75 5.31 -11.55
N PRO A 3 -2.47 4.05 -11.93
CA PRO A 3 -3.12 3.42 -13.08
C PRO A 3 -4.65 3.38 -12.92
N PRO A 4 -5.43 3.60 -14.01
CA PRO A 4 -6.89 3.64 -13.94
C PRO A 4 -7.50 2.34 -13.43
N GLY A 5 -6.89 1.18 -13.74
CA GLY A 5 -7.35 -0.12 -13.23
C GLY A 5 -7.29 -0.20 -11.70
N LEU A 6 -6.24 0.32 -11.07
CA LEU A 6 -6.12 0.34 -9.61
C LEU A 6 -7.14 1.32 -9.00
N LYS A 7 -7.33 2.50 -9.59
CA LYS A 7 -8.38 3.42 -9.14
C LYS A 7 -9.77 2.81 -9.21
N ASN A 8 -10.06 2.09 -10.30
CA ASN A 8 -11.35 1.43 -10.48
C ASN A 8 -11.55 0.33 -9.42
N LEU A 9 -10.53 -0.48 -9.13
CA LEU A 9 -10.57 -1.45 -8.04
C LEU A 9 -10.87 -0.78 -6.69
N LEU A 10 -10.17 0.31 -6.37
CA LEU A 10 -10.33 1.05 -5.12
C LEU A 10 -11.69 1.75 -5.02
N LEU A 11 -12.31 2.11 -6.15
CA LEU A 11 -13.67 2.67 -6.20
C LEU A 11 -14.74 1.66 -5.77
N PHE A 12 -14.54 0.38 -6.10
CA PHE A 12 -15.46 -0.70 -5.73
C PHE A 12 -15.14 -1.34 -4.37
N ALA A 13 -13.94 -1.11 -3.82
CA ALA A 13 -13.55 -1.64 -2.53
C ALA A 13 -14.25 -0.89 -1.38
N GLY A 14 -14.96 -1.63 -0.53
CA GLY A 14 -15.62 -1.10 0.66
C GLY A 14 -14.96 -1.54 1.97
N PRO A 15 -15.53 -1.11 3.12
CA PRO A 15 -15.10 -1.55 4.45
C PRO A 15 -15.09 -3.06 4.65
N LYS A 16 -15.97 -3.79 3.96
CA LYS A 16 -16.06 -5.25 4.04
C LYS A 16 -14.81 -5.93 3.48
N GLU A 17 -14.30 -5.43 2.36
CA GLU A 17 -13.16 -6.02 1.67
C GLU A 17 -11.84 -5.55 2.29
N VAL A 18 -11.72 -4.25 2.60
CA VAL A 18 -10.42 -3.64 2.95
C VAL A 18 -10.41 -2.81 4.24
N GLY A 19 -11.54 -2.71 4.94
CA GLY A 19 -11.67 -1.87 6.12
C GLY A 19 -10.74 -2.28 7.25
N HIS A 20 -10.03 -1.29 7.80
CA HIS A 20 -9.08 -1.46 8.91
C HIS A 20 -8.00 -2.52 8.64
N LYS A 21 -7.74 -2.82 7.36
CA LYS A 21 -6.59 -3.60 6.93
C LYS A 21 -5.45 -2.64 6.59
N PRO A 22 -4.23 -2.88 7.10
CA PRO A 22 -3.10 -2.07 6.69
C PRO A 22 -2.72 -2.35 5.24
N ALA A 23 -2.29 -1.32 4.54
CA ALA A 23 -1.78 -1.40 3.17
C ALA A 23 -0.46 -0.64 3.04
N LEU A 24 0.49 -1.29 2.38
CA LEU A 24 1.76 -0.71 1.95
C LEU A 24 1.63 -0.24 0.50
N ILE A 25 1.95 1.03 0.25
CA ILE A 25 2.00 1.54 -1.12
C ILE A 25 3.34 1.15 -1.75
N VAL A 26 3.28 0.51 -2.92
CA VAL A 26 4.44 0.24 -3.76
C VAL A 26 4.23 0.94 -5.09
N ALA A 27 5.12 1.88 -5.44
CA ALA A 27 5.06 2.60 -6.69
C ALA A 27 6.25 2.23 -7.58
N ILE A 28 5.95 1.94 -8.85
CA ILE A 28 6.92 1.47 -9.84
C ILE A 28 6.99 2.50 -10.97
N SER A 29 8.20 2.83 -11.39
CA SER A 29 8.43 3.75 -12.50
C SER A 29 9.70 3.43 -13.27
N ALA A 30 9.67 3.68 -14.59
CA ALA A 30 10.85 3.60 -15.45
C ALA A 30 11.85 4.75 -15.24
N ALA A 31 11.44 5.80 -14.52
CA ALA A 31 12.25 6.99 -14.22
C ALA A 31 11.93 7.53 -12.81
N ARG A 32 12.34 8.75 -12.49
CA ARG A 32 12.24 9.36 -11.14
C ARG A 32 10.82 9.79 -10.69
N GLY A 33 9.80 9.65 -11.54
CA GLY A 33 8.41 10.07 -11.25
C GLY A 33 7.58 9.13 -10.36
N GLY A 34 8.19 8.13 -9.73
CA GLY A 34 7.48 7.10 -8.95
C GLY A 34 6.78 7.61 -7.67
N SER A 35 7.08 8.81 -7.19
CA SER A 35 6.45 9.36 -5.98
C SER A 35 5.04 9.92 -6.21
N TYR A 36 4.72 10.36 -7.43
CA TYR A 36 3.40 10.96 -7.72
C TYR A 36 2.22 10.01 -7.45
N PRO A 37 2.26 8.72 -7.87
CA PRO A 37 1.22 7.76 -7.50
C PRO A 37 1.05 7.58 -5.99
N VAL A 38 2.13 7.67 -5.20
CA VAL A 38 2.06 7.55 -3.74
C VAL A 38 1.25 8.69 -3.14
N ASN A 39 1.56 9.92 -3.54
CA ASN A 39 0.82 11.10 -3.08
C ASN A 39 -0.67 10.99 -3.48
N GLU A 40 -0.93 10.63 -4.72
CA GLU A 40 -2.28 10.47 -5.25
C GLU A 40 -3.10 9.40 -4.51
N LEU A 41 -2.50 8.25 -4.17
CA LEU A 41 -3.15 7.21 -3.36
C LEU A 41 -3.44 7.70 -1.93
N ARG A 42 -2.50 8.43 -1.32
CA ARG A 42 -2.69 8.96 0.04
C ARG A 42 -3.72 10.09 0.09
N THR A 43 -3.87 10.86 -0.98
CA THR A 43 -4.85 11.95 -1.05
C THR A 43 -6.24 11.48 -1.48
N SER A 44 -6.31 10.50 -2.39
CA SER A 44 -7.56 10.15 -3.10
C SER A 44 -7.70 8.67 -3.46
N GLY A 45 -6.84 7.80 -2.91
CA GLY A 45 -6.84 6.36 -3.18
C GLY A 45 -7.74 5.54 -2.27
N TYR A 46 -8.63 6.18 -1.53
CA TYR A 46 -9.62 5.53 -0.69
C TYR A 46 -10.82 6.47 -0.54
N LYS A 47 -12.02 5.97 -0.81
CA LYS A 47 -13.27 6.64 -0.46
C LYS A 47 -14.12 5.67 0.31
N ASN A 48 -14.48 6.02 1.55
CA ASN A 48 -15.33 5.21 2.43
C ASN A 48 -14.81 3.80 2.76
N SER A 49 -13.65 3.37 2.25
CA SER A 49 -13.17 1.99 2.36
C SER A 49 -12.51 1.66 3.70
N ARG A 50 -12.16 2.68 4.50
CA ARG A 50 -11.42 2.56 5.78
C ARG A 50 -10.09 1.82 5.64
N LEU A 51 -9.54 1.75 4.43
CA LEU A 51 -8.20 1.22 4.17
C LEU A 51 -7.16 2.04 4.93
N VAL A 52 -6.20 1.38 5.58
CA VAL A 52 -5.19 2.06 6.40
C VAL A 52 -3.86 2.04 5.67
N TYR A 53 -3.53 3.12 4.96
CA TYR A 53 -2.18 3.26 4.43
C TYR A 53 -1.19 3.47 5.57
N ILE A 54 -0.23 2.55 5.71
CA ILE A 54 0.83 2.69 6.70
C ILE A 54 1.78 3.86 6.32
N PRO A 55 2.55 4.43 7.26
CA PRO A 55 3.50 5.50 6.95
C PRO A 55 4.56 5.09 5.92
N GLU A 56 4.91 3.80 5.91
CA GLU A 56 5.86 3.21 4.95
C GLU A 56 5.32 3.20 3.51
N HIS A 57 6.23 3.30 2.55
CA HIS A 57 5.99 3.06 1.13
C HIS A 57 7.30 2.66 0.44
N VAL A 58 7.20 1.95 -0.68
CA VAL A 58 8.36 1.52 -1.50
C VAL A 58 8.29 2.21 -2.86
N LEU A 59 9.44 2.74 -3.30
CA LEU A 59 9.62 3.30 -4.64
C LEU A 59 10.60 2.43 -5.43
N VAL A 60 10.10 1.80 -6.50
CA VAL A 60 10.90 1.07 -7.48
C VAL A 60 11.08 1.98 -8.69
N GLN A 61 12.15 2.78 -8.66
CA GLN A 61 12.52 3.67 -9.75
C GLN A 61 13.55 3.00 -10.65
N ASP A 62 13.56 3.37 -11.93
CA ASP A 62 14.42 2.77 -12.97
C ASP A 62 14.25 1.24 -13.00
N VAL A 63 12.98 0.79 -13.01
CA VAL A 63 12.60 -0.63 -12.87
C VAL A 63 13.25 -1.57 -13.89
N ALA A 64 13.69 -1.06 -15.04
CA ALA A 64 14.41 -1.86 -16.03
C ALA A 64 15.79 -2.34 -15.52
N ASP A 65 16.37 -1.65 -14.53
CA ASP A 65 17.75 -1.89 -14.05
C ASP A 65 17.80 -2.54 -12.66
N VAL A 66 16.65 -2.74 -12.00
CA VAL A 66 16.54 -3.31 -10.65
C VAL A 66 15.55 -4.46 -10.63
N LEU A 67 15.74 -5.43 -9.73
CA LEU A 67 14.82 -6.58 -9.56
C LEU A 67 14.65 -7.49 -10.81
N VAL A 68 15.56 -7.44 -11.79
CA VAL A 68 15.47 -8.24 -13.02
C VAL A 68 15.70 -9.74 -12.80
N GLY A 69 16.59 -10.10 -11.86
CA GLY A 69 16.91 -11.49 -11.52
C GLY A 69 16.77 -11.79 -10.03
N GLU A 70 17.15 -12.99 -9.60
CA GLU A 70 17.06 -13.39 -8.18
C GLU A 70 18.14 -12.71 -7.32
N LYS A 71 19.32 -12.45 -7.89
CA LYS A 71 20.44 -11.81 -7.21
C LYS A 71 20.51 -10.32 -7.55
N PRO A 72 20.98 -9.48 -6.62
CA PRO A 72 21.15 -8.07 -6.89
C PRO A 72 22.20 -7.82 -7.97
N ALA A 73 21.86 -7.01 -8.97
CA ALA A 73 22.77 -6.62 -10.05
C ALA A 73 23.64 -5.40 -9.72
N SER A 74 23.29 -4.65 -8.67
CA SER A 74 24.00 -3.46 -8.20
C SER A 74 23.75 -3.20 -6.71
N ASP A 75 24.52 -2.31 -6.08
CA ASP A 75 24.29 -1.88 -4.70
C ASP A 75 22.90 -1.25 -4.50
N ARG A 76 22.42 -0.54 -5.52
CA ARG A 76 21.07 0.05 -5.54
C ARG A 76 20.01 -1.05 -5.53
N ASP A 77 20.15 -2.08 -6.36
CA ASP A 77 19.25 -3.24 -6.37
C ASP A 77 19.30 -3.97 -5.02
N ALA A 78 20.49 -4.21 -4.48
CA ALA A 78 20.67 -4.83 -3.17
C ALA A 78 20.00 -4.03 -2.04
N TRP A 79 20.14 -2.70 -2.06
CA TRP A 79 19.48 -1.81 -1.10
C TRP A 79 17.96 -1.83 -1.26
N LEU A 80 17.45 -1.81 -2.49
CA LEU A 80 16.02 -1.84 -2.77
C LEU A 80 15.38 -3.14 -2.25
N ARG A 81 16.03 -4.28 -2.44
CA ARG A 81 15.56 -5.57 -1.89
C ARG A 81 15.47 -5.55 -0.37
N ARG A 82 16.49 -5.02 0.32
CA ARG A 82 16.45 -4.83 1.79
C ARG A 82 15.36 -3.85 2.20
N ARG A 83 15.10 -2.80 1.41
CA ARG A 83 14.05 -1.81 1.67
C ARG A 83 12.65 -2.43 1.56
N ILE A 84 12.44 -3.31 0.57
CA ILE A 84 11.21 -4.10 0.41
C ILE A 84 11.03 -5.02 1.61
N GLU A 85 12.05 -5.81 1.96
CA GLU A 85 12.00 -6.73 3.10
C GLU A 85 11.64 -6.00 4.41
N PHE A 86 12.28 -4.85 4.67
CA PHE A 86 11.96 -4.04 5.83
C PHE A 86 10.51 -3.54 5.80
N ALA A 87 10.03 -3.01 4.67
CA ALA A 87 8.67 -2.49 4.55
C ALA A 87 7.61 -3.60 4.75
N ASP A 88 7.87 -4.79 4.22
CA ASP A 88 7.00 -5.96 4.38
C ASP A 88 6.94 -6.42 5.84
N ARG A 89 8.08 -6.42 6.54
CA ARG A 89 8.12 -6.71 7.99
C ARG A 89 7.32 -5.69 8.79
N ILE A 90 7.41 -4.40 8.46
CA ILE A 90 6.58 -3.36 9.10
C ILE A 90 5.10 -3.59 8.78
N LEU A 91 4.73 -3.88 7.53
CA LEU A 91 3.35 -4.19 7.15
C LEU A 91 2.79 -5.36 7.97
N LEU A 92 3.59 -6.41 8.18
CA LEU A 92 3.21 -7.55 8.99
C LEU A 92 2.94 -7.16 10.46
N GLU A 93 3.77 -6.30 11.05
CA GLU A 93 3.54 -5.82 12.42
C GLU A 93 2.29 -4.95 12.53
N TYR A 94 2.02 -4.07 11.55
CA TYR A 94 0.74 -3.36 11.47
C TYR A 94 -0.44 -4.31 11.32
N ALA A 95 -0.29 -5.39 10.54
CA ALA A 95 -1.37 -6.37 10.33
C ALA A 95 -1.73 -7.09 11.63
N LYS A 96 -0.74 -7.47 12.43
CA LYS A 96 -0.92 -8.03 13.77
C LYS A 96 -1.58 -7.01 14.71
N ALA A 97 -1.07 -5.78 14.75
CA ALA A 97 -1.55 -4.74 15.65
C ALA A 97 -3.00 -4.30 15.35
N LEU A 98 -3.41 -4.28 14.08
CA LEU A 98 -4.76 -3.88 13.68
C LEU A 98 -5.76 -5.04 13.64
N ALA A 99 -5.31 -6.29 13.78
CA ALA A 99 -6.21 -7.45 13.80
C ALA A 99 -7.27 -7.38 14.92
N PRO A 100 -6.94 -7.00 16.17
CA PRO A 100 -7.90 -6.89 17.26
C PRO A 100 -9.04 -5.90 17.00
N ILE A 101 -8.78 -4.83 16.23
CA ILE A 101 -9.79 -3.83 15.88
C ILE A 101 -10.90 -4.48 15.06
N ARG A 102 -10.54 -5.28 14.05
CA ARG A 102 -11.51 -5.99 13.20
C ARG A 102 -12.26 -7.08 13.97
N SER A 103 -11.60 -7.78 14.89
CA SER A 103 -12.25 -8.82 15.71
C SER A 103 -13.11 -8.26 16.85
N SER A 104 -13.06 -6.95 17.12
CA SER A 104 -13.81 -6.33 18.22
C SER A 104 -15.30 -6.20 17.95
N GLY A 105 -15.75 -6.33 16.70
CA GLY A 105 -17.13 -6.06 16.27
C GLY A 105 -17.45 -4.57 16.09
N LEU A 106 -16.59 -3.66 16.55
CA LEU A 106 -16.80 -2.21 16.43
C LEU A 106 -16.80 -1.72 14.96
N THR A 107 -16.14 -2.44 14.06
CA THR A 107 -15.98 -2.03 12.66
C THR A 107 -17.25 -2.21 11.83
N GLU A 108 -18.28 -2.87 12.35
CA GLU A 108 -19.55 -3.17 11.68
C GLU A 108 -20.70 -2.44 12.38
N HIS A 109 -20.72 -1.10 12.30
CA HIS A 109 -21.74 -0.28 12.94
C HIS A 109 -22.83 0.14 11.93
N ALA A 110 -24.09 -0.21 12.19
CA ALA A 110 -25.23 0.08 11.30
C ALA A 110 -25.42 1.59 11.05
N ASP A 111 -25.27 2.42 12.09
CA ASP A 111 -25.42 3.87 11.98
C ASP A 111 -24.19 4.57 11.38
N PHE A 112 -23.02 3.91 11.35
CA PHE A 112 -21.77 4.48 10.83
C PHE A 112 -21.11 3.57 9.78
N PRO A 113 -21.83 3.19 8.70
CA PRO A 113 -21.38 2.17 7.77
C PRO A 113 -20.24 2.66 6.86
N TYR A 114 -20.08 3.97 6.70
CA TYR A 114 -19.08 4.58 5.83
C TYR A 114 -18.01 5.32 6.66
N GLY A 115 -16.75 5.28 6.20
CA GLY A 115 -15.76 6.27 6.62
C GLY A 115 -16.11 7.64 6.02
N MET A 116 -15.64 8.74 6.63
CA MET A 116 -15.67 10.05 5.96
C MET A 116 -14.86 10.01 4.67
#